data_AF-A0A957L4S1-F1
#
_entry.id   AF-A0A957L4S1-F1
#
_cell.length_a   1.000
_cell.length_b   1.000
_cell.length_c   1.000
_cell.angle_alpha   90.00
_cell.angle_beta   90.00
_cell.angle_gamma   90.00
#
_symmetry.space_group_name_H-M   'P 1'
#
loop_
_entity.id
_entity.type
_entity.pdbx_description
1 polymer ?
#
loop_
_entity_poly.entity_id
_entity_poly.type
_entity_poly.pdbx_seq_one_letter_code
_entity_poly.pdbx_strand_id
1 'polypeptide(L)'
;MTPVQHLSLSTLSQRCQAESNRFFAGEAHDTSFCFELFRRAFVDQDEGAWDLVHGQYLSLVTGWVMRHSAFHNTGEEADLFANA
;
A
#
# COMPACT_ATOMS: atom_id res chain seq x y z
N MET A 1 15.06 20.76 2.56
CA MET A 1 14.28 19.50 2.48
C MET A 1 14.43 18.96 1.07
N THR A 2 14.74 17.67 0.93
CA THR A 2 14.74 17.01 -0.39
C THR A 2 13.29 16.86 -0.86
N PRO A 3 12.95 17.28 -2.09
CA PRO A 3 11.61 17.09 -2.64
C PRO A 3 11.23 15.60 -2.72
N VAL A 4 9.95 15.26 -2.51
CA VAL A 4 9.45 13.88 -2.47
C VAL A 4 9.79 13.09 -3.74
N GLN A 5 9.75 13.77 -4.90
CA GLN A 5 10.09 13.23 -6.21
C GLN A 5 11.56 12.78 -6.35
N HIS A 6 12.46 13.23 -5.49
CA HIS A 6 13.88 12.83 -5.51
C HIS A 6 14.22 11.78 -4.45
N LEU A 7 13.24 11.33 -3.66
CA LEU A 7 13.46 10.27 -2.67
C LEU A 7 13.62 8.91 -3.36
N SER A 8 14.41 8.03 -2.75
CA SER A 8 14.52 6.64 -3.17
C SER A 8 13.21 5.88 -2.91
N LEU A 9 12.97 4.81 -3.67
CA LEU A 9 11.83 3.91 -3.44
C LEU A 9 11.81 3.35 -2.01
N SER A 10 12.97 3.01 -1.44
CA SER A 10 13.07 2.53 -0.06
C SER A 10 12.63 3.57 0.96
N THR A 11 13.01 4.84 0.76
CA THR A 11 12.62 5.93 1.66
C THR A 11 11.13 6.22 1.51
N LEU A 12 10.61 6.24 0.28
CA LEU A 12 9.19 6.42 0.01
C LEU A 12 8.34 5.32 0.64
N SER A 13 8.74 4.06 0.52
CA SER A 13 8.05 2.93 1.14
C SER A 13 8.02 3.05 2.67
N GLN A 14 9.17 3.30 3.31
CA GLN A 14 9.23 3.47 4.77
C GLN A 14 8.36 4.62 5.26
N ARG A 15 8.38 5.76 4.57
CA ARG A 15 7.56 6.93 4.90
C ARG A 15 6.08 6.65 4.65
N CYS A 16 5.73 6.06 3.51
CA CYS A 16 4.34 5.70 3.19
C CYS A 16 3.76 4.74 4.24
N GLN A 17 4.52 3.74 4.68
CA GLN A 17 4.07 2.84 5.75
C GLN A 17 3.85 3.56 7.07
N ALA A 18 4.79 4.43 7.47
CA ALA A 18 4.68 5.20 8.71
C ALA A 18 3.47 6.13 8.70
N GLU A 19 3.25 6.86 7.60
CA GLU A 19 2.12 7.78 7.45
C GLU A 19 0.79 7.02 7.33
N SER A 20 0.77 5.84 6.72
CA SER A 20 -0.40 4.96 6.71
C SER A 20 -0.78 4.49 8.11
N ASN A 21 0.20 4.13 8.94
CA ASN A 21 -0.06 3.75 10.33
C ASN A 21 -0.67 4.91 11.13
N ARG A 22 -0.17 6.13 10.93
CA ARG A 22 -0.72 7.36 11.54
C ARG A 22 -2.15 7.62 11.08
N PHE A 23 -2.44 7.44 9.79
CA PHE A 23 -3.80 7.52 9.26
C PHE A 23 -4.75 6.53 9.97
N PHE A 24 -4.35 5.26 10.13
CA PHE A 24 -5.17 4.27 10.82
C PHE A 24 -5.33 4.55 12.33
N ALA A 25 -4.37 5.24 12.94
CA ALA A 25 -4.46 5.71 14.32
C ALA A 25 -5.29 7.01 14.48
N GLY A 26 -5.77 7.61 13.39
CA GLY A 26 -6.52 8.88 13.42
C GLY A 26 -5.63 10.10 13.69
N GLU A 27 -4.33 9.98 13.49
CA GLU A 27 -3.36 11.05 13.67
C GLU A 27 -3.18 11.90 12.40
N ALA A 28 -2.60 13.10 12.58
CA ALA A 28 -2.13 13.88 11.45
C ALA A 28 -1.10 13.07 10.65
N HIS A 29 -1.21 13.04 9.33
CA HIS A 29 -0.38 12.23 8.44
C HIS A 29 -0.14 12.96 7.11
N ASP A 30 0.89 12.54 6.38
CA ASP A 30 1.26 13.08 5.06
C ASP A 30 1.14 12.02 3.96
N THR A 31 0.21 12.22 3.04
CA THR A 31 -0.07 11.28 1.94
C THR A 31 0.89 11.40 0.76
N SER A 32 1.74 12.44 0.73
CA SER A 32 2.61 12.72 -0.43
C SER A 32 3.57 11.58 -0.75
N PHE A 33 4.08 10.86 0.25
CA PHE A 33 4.97 9.72 0.04
C PHE A 33 4.28 8.55 -0.65
N CYS A 34 3.04 8.23 -0.26
CA CYS A 34 2.27 7.17 -0.88
C CYS A 34 1.84 7.56 -2.30
N PHE A 35 1.43 8.81 -2.51
CA PHE A 35 1.06 9.27 -3.85
C PHE A 35 2.24 9.32 -4.82
N GLU A 36 3.46 9.58 -4.34
CA GLU A 36 4.64 9.47 -5.19
C GLU A 36 4.92 8.01 -5.60
N LEU A 37 4.68 7.02 -4.73
CA LEU A 37 4.76 5.60 -5.11
C LEU A 37 3.72 5.26 -6.19
N PHE A 38 2.46 5.69 -6.02
CA PHE A 38 1.42 5.50 -7.04
C PHE A 38 1.78 6.19 -8.36
N ARG A 39 2.30 7.42 -8.31
CA ARG A 39 2.71 8.16 -9.50
C ARG A 39 3.80 7.39 -10.25
N ARG A 40 4.85 6.92 -9.57
CA ARG A 40 5.92 6.13 -10.20
C ARG A 40 5.41 4.81 -10.76
N ALA A 41 4.57 4.10 -10.01
CA ALA A 41 4.00 2.82 -10.45
C ALA A 41 3.12 2.97 -11.70
N PHE A 42 2.24 3.97 -11.74
CA PHE A 42 1.23 4.09 -12.80
C PHE A 42 1.65 4.98 -13.97
N VAL A 43 2.35 6.09 -13.69
CA VAL A 43 2.75 7.05 -14.72
C VAL A 43 4.10 6.66 -15.30
N ASP A 44 5.08 6.38 -14.43
CA ASP A 44 6.44 6.05 -14.88
C ASP A 44 6.60 4.54 -15.20
N GLN A 45 5.57 3.72 -14.90
CA GLN A 45 5.58 2.26 -15.06
C GLN A 45 6.77 1.60 -14.34
N ASP A 46 7.17 2.16 -13.20
CA ASP A 46 8.25 1.63 -12.36
C ASP A 46 7.75 0.37 -11.63
N GLU A 47 8.27 -0.80 -12.05
CA GLU A 47 7.93 -2.11 -11.47
C GLU A 47 8.26 -2.18 -9.97
N GLY A 48 9.36 -1.55 -9.52
CA GLY A 48 9.72 -1.53 -8.11
C GLY A 48 8.73 -0.71 -7.28
N ALA A 49 8.23 0.40 -7.82
CA ALA A 49 7.16 1.17 -7.20
C ALA A 49 5.83 0.39 -7.20
N TRP A 50 5.56 -0.35 -8.28
CA TRP A 50 4.38 -1.21 -8.38
C TRP A 50 4.37 -2.29 -7.29
N ASP A 51 5.47 -3.02 -7.11
CA ASP A 51 5.62 -4.06 -6.08
C ASP A 51 5.40 -3.49 -4.67
N LEU A 52 5.91 -2.27 -4.43
CA LEU A 52 5.73 -1.58 -3.16
C LEU A 52 4.27 -1.16 -2.93
N VAL A 53 3.58 -0.65 -3.95
CA VAL A 53 2.14 -0.33 -3.87
C VAL A 53 1.34 -1.60 -3.61
N HIS A 54 1.62 -2.67 -4.33
CA HIS A 54 0.95 -3.95 -4.14
C HIS A 54 1.15 -4.46 -2.71
N GLY A 55 2.39 -4.56 -2.23
CA GLY A 55 2.68 -5.00 -0.86
C GLY A 55 2.05 -4.13 0.22
N GLN A 56 2.05 -2.80 0.04
CA GLN A 56 1.49 -1.84 1.00
C GLN A 56 -0.01 -2.06 1.22
N TYR A 57 -0.75 -2.35 0.16
CA TYR A 57 -2.22 -2.45 0.20
C TYR A 57 -2.74 -3.88 0.22
N LEU A 58 -1.92 -4.88 -0.15
CA LEU A 58 -2.27 -6.30 -0.06
C LEU A 58 -2.71 -6.65 1.36
N SER A 59 -1.95 -6.23 2.38
CA SER A 59 -2.28 -6.48 3.80
C SER A 59 -3.63 -5.89 4.23
N LEU A 60 -4.04 -4.76 3.63
CA LEU A 60 -5.33 -4.13 3.91
C LEU A 60 -6.47 -4.91 3.27
N VAL A 61 -6.31 -5.26 1.99
CA VAL A 61 -7.31 -6.00 1.22
C VAL A 61 -7.50 -7.40 1.80
N THR A 62 -6.42 -8.12 2.11
CA THR A 62 -6.50 -9.45 2.76
C THR A 62 -7.15 -9.34 4.13
N GLY A 63 -6.86 -8.29 4.90
CA GLY A 63 -7.53 -8.01 6.16
C GLY A 63 -9.04 -7.73 6.03
N TRP A 64 -9.50 -7.16 4.92
CA TRP A 64 -10.95 -6.99 4.66
C TRP A 64 -11.60 -8.30 4.24
N VAL A 65 -10.94 -9.06 3.36
CA VAL A 65 -11.37 -10.38 2.89
C VAL A 65 -11.56 -11.31 4.10
N MET A 66 -10.55 -11.42 4.97
CA MET A 66 -10.62 -12.29 6.16
C MET A 66 -11.71 -11.91 7.16
N ARG A 67 -12.10 -10.62 7.24
CA ARG A 67 -13.17 -10.16 8.13
C ARG A 67 -14.57 -10.39 7.57
N HIS A 68 -14.68 -10.75 6.28
CA HIS A 68 -15.98 -10.97 5.66
C HIS A 68 -16.58 -12.30 6.15
N SER A 69 -17.83 -12.27 6.62
CA SER A 69 -18.48 -13.44 7.24
C SER A 69 -18.56 -14.67 6.33
N ALA A 70 -18.66 -14.46 5.03
CA ALA A 70 -18.70 -15.54 4.04
C ALA A 70 -17.31 -16.07 3.64
N PHE A 71 -16.21 -15.42 4.04
CA PHE A 71 -14.86 -15.82 3.61
C PHE A 71 -14.51 -17.24 4.06
N HIS A 72 -14.85 -17.59 5.30
CA HIS A 72 -14.63 -18.95 5.82
C HIS A 72 -15.36 -20.04 5.01
N ASN A 73 -16.39 -19.70 4.24
CA ASN A 73 -17.13 -20.64 3.41
C ASN A 73 -16.48 -20.88 2.04
N THR A 74 -15.45 -20.08 1.68
CA THR A 74 -14.77 -20.20 0.38
C THR A 74 -13.77 -21.36 0.39
N GLY A 75 -13.11 -21.62 1.52
CA GLY A 75 -11.99 -22.57 1.59
C GLY A 75 -10.73 -22.09 0.85
N GLU A 76 -10.71 -20.83 0.42
CA GLU A 76 -9.64 -20.23 -0.38
C GLU A 76 -8.73 -19.33 0.47
N GLU A 77 -7.50 -19.11 0.01
CA GLU A 77 -6.56 -18.17 0.63
C GLU A 77 -6.94 -16.71 0.33
N ALA A 78 -6.75 -15.81 1.30
CA ALA A 78 -7.16 -14.40 1.17
C ALA A 78 -6.46 -13.67 0.00
N ASP A 79 -5.23 -14.07 -0.32
CA ASP A 79 -4.43 -13.49 -1.40
C ASP A 79 -5.06 -13.71 -2.79
N LEU A 80 -5.88 -14.76 -2.98
CA LEU A 80 -6.59 -14.99 -4.24
C LEU A 80 -7.59 -13.87 -4.55
N PHE A 81 -8.21 -13.27 -3.52
CA PHE A 81 -9.18 -12.19 -3.68
C PHE A 81 -8.53 -10.81 -3.82
N ALA A 82 -7.26 -10.69 -3.45
CA ALA A 82 -6.49 -9.45 -3.58
C ALA A 82 -5.73 -9.33 -4.90
N ASN A 83 -5.67 -10.43 -5.68
CA ASN A 83 -4.98 -10.52 -6.96
C ASN A 83 -5.92 -10.81 -8.15
N ALA A 84 -7.24 -10.69 -7.94
CA ALA A 84 -8.28 -11.03 -8.92
C ALA A 84 -8.48 -9.93 -9.99
#